data_AF-A0A956REQ5-F1
#
_entry.id   AF-A0A956REQ5-F1
#
_cell.length_a   1.000
_cell.length_b   1.000
_cell.length_c   1.000
_cell.angle_alpha   90.00
_cell.angle_beta   90.00
_cell.angle_gamma   90.00
#
_symmetry.space_group_name_H-M   'P 1'
#
loop_
_entity.id
_entity.type
_entity.pdbx_description
1 polymer ?
#
loop_
_entity_poly.entity_id
_entity_poly.type
_entity_poly.pdbx_seq_one_letter_code
_entity_poly.pdbx_strand_id
1 'polypeptide(L)'
;YELDRPPWIASRLQDFFGARVGPRVAAGAVPLVLHLLAPNQRAVQVTTDLAGFWERHYPALRRALMRRYPKHAWPEDPLTATPPAPRGRRR
;
A
#
# COMPACT_ATOMS: atom_id res chain seq x y z
N TYR A 1 -19.27 0.28 7.28
CA TYR A 1 -18.92 1.72 7.25
C TYR A 1 -19.44 2.31 8.54
N GLU A 2 -18.57 2.80 9.42
CA GLU A 2 -19.01 3.64 10.55
C GLU A 2 -19.24 5.06 10.01
N LEU A 3 -20.37 5.68 10.37
CA LEU A 3 -20.82 6.94 9.78
C LEU A 3 -19.88 8.14 10.02
N ASP A 4 -18.96 8.06 10.98
CA ASP A 4 -18.05 9.16 11.37
C ASP A 4 -16.56 8.93 11.04
N ARG A 5 -16.20 7.80 10.40
CA ARG A 5 -14.80 7.55 10.01
C ARG A 5 -14.58 7.79 8.52
N PRO A 6 -13.48 8.47 8.14
CA PRO A 6 -13.11 8.56 6.74
C PRO A 6 -12.95 7.14 6.17
N PRO A 7 -13.47 6.88 4.95
CA PRO A 7 -13.41 5.56 4.36
C PRO A 7 -11.94 5.14 4.18
N TRP A 8 -11.64 3.90 4.54
CA TRP A 8 -10.30 3.35 4.49
C TRP A 8 -10.27 2.04 3.72
N ILE A 9 -9.10 1.70 3.17
CA ILE A 9 -8.86 0.41 2.54
C ILE A 9 -7.60 -0.23 3.13
N ALA A 10 -7.65 -1.53 3.33
CA ALA A 10 -6.51 -2.35 3.70
C ALA A 10 -6.09 -3.17 2.49
N SER A 11 -4.86 -2.96 2.04
CA SER A 11 -4.27 -3.81 1.00
C SER A 11 -2.77 -3.89 1.18
N ARG A 12 -2.14 -4.91 0.59
CA ARG A 12 -0.69 -5.09 0.74
C ARG A 12 0.00 -3.92 0.07
N LEU A 13 1.11 -3.49 0.65
CA LEU A 13 1.95 -2.45 0.06
C LEU A 13 2.35 -2.80 -1.38
N GLN A 14 2.59 -4.08 -1.65
CA GLN A 14 2.97 -4.60 -2.96
C GLN A 14 1.87 -4.45 -4.02
N ASP A 15 0.60 -4.41 -3.60
CA ASP A 15 -0.54 -4.23 -4.52
C ASP A 15 -0.63 -2.79 -5.05
N PHE A 16 0.05 -1.86 -4.39
CA PHE A 16 0.14 -0.45 -4.80
C PHE A 16 1.39 -0.14 -5.62
N PHE A 17 2.24 -1.14 -5.93
CA PHE A 17 3.33 -0.91 -6.89
C PHE A 17 2.75 -0.51 -8.25
N GLY A 18 3.34 0.50 -8.88
CA GLY A 18 2.82 1.17 -10.06
C GLY A 18 1.80 2.28 -9.80
N ALA A 19 1.23 2.36 -8.58
CA ALA A 19 0.23 3.39 -8.25
C ALA A 19 0.89 4.63 -7.64
N ARG A 20 0.79 5.76 -8.34
CA ARG A 20 1.27 7.06 -7.85
C ARG A 20 0.27 7.76 -6.92
N VAL A 21 -1.02 7.56 -7.16
CA VAL A 21 -2.11 8.22 -6.43
C VAL A 21 -2.95 7.16 -5.72
N GLY A 22 -3.36 7.47 -4.50
CA GLY A 22 -4.27 6.61 -3.75
C GLY A 22 -5.66 6.54 -4.39
N PRO A 23 -6.37 5.41 -4.28
CA PRO A 23 -7.74 5.29 -4.74
C PRO A 23 -8.65 6.31 -4.04
N ARG A 24 -9.57 6.86 -4.84
CA ARG A 24 -10.60 7.79 -4.39
C ARG A 24 -11.97 7.18 -4.64
N VAL A 25 -12.91 7.41 -3.74
CA VAL A 25 -14.32 7.00 -3.89
C VAL A 25 -15.20 8.19 -4.22
N ALA A 26 -16.49 7.95 -4.46
CA ALA A 26 -17.46 8.95 -4.87
C ALA A 26 -17.00 9.74 -6.11
N ALA A 27 -16.66 9.03 -7.19
CA ALA A 27 -16.16 9.60 -8.44
C ALA A 27 -14.93 10.52 -8.29
N GLY A 28 -14.09 10.29 -7.28
CA GLY A 28 -12.89 11.09 -7.03
C GLY A 28 -13.05 12.16 -5.95
N ALA A 29 -14.25 12.31 -5.37
CA ALA A 29 -14.54 13.35 -4.39
C ALA A 29 -13.95 13.07 -3.00
N VAL A 30 -13.84 11.79 -2.60
CA VAL A 30 -13.41 11.43 -1.24
C VAL A 30 -12.12 10.59 -1.31
N PRO A 31 -10.98 11.09 -0.78
CA PRO A 31 -9.76 10.31 -0.68
C PRO A 31 -9.91 9.21 0.39
N LEU A 32 -9.42 8.01 0.07
CA LEU A 32 -9.40 6.89 1.01
C LEU A 32 -8.15 6.93 1.88
N VAL A 33 -8.30 6.52 3.14
CA VAL A 33 -7.15 6.21 4.00
C VAL A 33 -6.60 4.84 3.60
N LEU A 34 -5.33 4.78 3.22
CA LEU A 34 -4.63 3.56 2.80
C LEU A 34 -3.91 2.94 3.99
N HIS A 35 -4.35 1.76 4.38
CA HIS A 35 -3.65 0.91 5.33
C HIS A 35 -2.75 -0.02 4.52
N LEU A 36 -1.49 0.35 4.39
CA LEU A 36 -0.48 -0.43 3.69
C LEU A 36 -0.08 -1.61 4.58
N LEU A 37 -0.45 -2.81 4.15
CA LEU A 37 -0.19 -4.04 4.87
C LEU A 37 1.13 -4.66 4.45
N ALA A 38 1.85 -5.21 5.43
CA ALA A 38 2.94 -6.13 5.19
C ALA A 38 2.42 -7.50 4.69
N PRO A 39 3.32 -8.36 4.18
CA PRO A 39 2.98 -9.71 3.70
C PRO A 39 2.25 -10.59 4.73
N ASN A 40 2.40 -10.28 6.02
CA ASN A 40 1.72 -10.94 7.14
C ASN A 40 0.36 -10.32 7.50
N GLN A 41 -0.22 -9.48 6.62
CA GLN A 41 -1.50 -8.80 6.83
C GLN A 41 -1.51 -7.78 8.00
N ARG A 42 -0.35 -7.39 8.54
CA ARG A 42 -0.27 -6.32 9.54
C ARG A 42 -0.08 -4.96 8.87
N ALA A 43 -0.81 -3.96 9.32
CA ALA A 43 -0.60 -2.58 8.88
C ALA A 43 0.79 -2.10 9.28
N VAL A 44 1.58 -1.67 8.30
CA VAL A 44 2.92 -1.10 8.51
C VAL A 44 2.95 0.40 8.31
N GLN A 45 2.02 0.93 7.52
CA GLN A 45 1.84 2.36 7.36
C GLN A 45 0.36 2.66 7.10
N VAL A 46 -0.11 3.78 7.63
CA VAL A 46 -1.42 4.36 7.31
C VAL A 46 -1.17 5.71 6.66
N THR A 47 -1.71 5.97 5.47
CA THR A 47 -1.54 7.24 4.76
C THR A 47 -2.76 7.55 3.88
N THR A 48 -3.11 8.82 3.75
CA THR A 48 -4.07 9.31 2.73
C THR A 48 -3.37 9.78 1.45
N ASP A 49 -2.08 10.08 1.54
CA ASP A 49 -1.24 10.47 0.41
C ASP A 49 -0.24 9.35 0.08
N LEU A 50 -0.51 8.66 -1.03
CA LEU A 50 0.34 7.60 -1.53
C LEU A 50 1.61 8.16 -2.19
N ALA A 51 1.54 9.34 -2.82
CA ALA A 51 2.67 9.94 -3.52
C ALA A 51 3.78 10.33 -2.54
N GLY A 52 3.43 11.12 -1.51
CA GLY A 52 4.37 11.49 -0.46
C GLY A 52 4.89 10.30 0.35
N PHE A 53 4.09 9.24 0.48
CA PHE A 53 4.54 7.99 1.09
C PHE A 53 5.70 7.36 0.32
N TRP A 54 5.59 7.24 -1.02
CA TRP A 54 6.65 6.65 -1.84
C TRP A 54 7.96 7.43 -1.78
N GLU A 55 7.89 8.75 -1.77
CA GLU A 55 9.07 9.60 -1.76
C GLU A 55 9.76 9.64 -0.39
N ARG A 56 8.97 9.71 0.70
CA ARG A 56 9.52 10.01 2.05
C ARG A 56 9.62 8.79 2.96
N HIS A 57 8.63 7.91 2.94
CA HIS A 57 8.49 6.84 3.92
C HIS A 57 8.92 5.48 3.38
N TYR A 58 8.68 5.21 2.09
CA TYR A 58 8.99 3.92 1.47
C TYR A 58 10.47 3.52 1.56
N PRO A 59 11.47 4.39 1.36
CA PRO A 59 12.88 3.97 1.42
C PRO A 59 13.28 3.37 2.78
N ALA A 60 12.80 3.95 3.87
CA ALA A 60 13.02 3.43 5.22
C ALA A 60 12.25 2.13 5.46
N LEU A 61 10.98 2.09 5.04
CA LEU A 61 10.11 0.94 5.19
C LEU A 61 10.60 -0.27 4.38
N ARG A 62 11.06 -0.04 3.16
CA ARG A 62 11.70 -1.02 2.26
C ARG A 62 12.85 -1.73 2.95
N ARG A 63 13.77 -1.00 3.58
CA ARG A 63 14.94 -1.60 4.26
C ARG A 63 14.50 -2.52 5.41
N ALA A 64 13.51 -2.11 6.20
CA ALA A 64 12.97 -2.92 7.29
C ALA A 64 12.23 -4.17 6.77
N LEU A 65 11.41 -4.01 5.73
CA LEU A 65 10.64 -5.08 5.12
C LEU A 65 11.53 -6.08 4.38
N MET A 66 12.57 -5.63 3.69
CA MET A 66 13.55 -6.48 3.03
C MET A 66 14.27 -7.38 4.04
N ARG A 67 14.62 -6.85 5.23
CA ARG A 67 15.21 -7.65 6.31
C ARG A 67 14.25 -8.70 6.88
N ARG A 68 12.97 -8.35 7.05
CA ARG A 68 11.95 -9.26 7.62
C ARG A 68 11.39 -10.26 6.61
N TYR A 69 11.35 -9.87 5.33
CA TYR A 69 10.72 -10.63 4.24
C TYR A 69 11.64 -10.66 3.00
N PRO A 70 12.79 -11.35 3.07
CA PRO A 70 13.76 -11.40 1.97
C PRO A 70 13.22 -12.13 0.73
N LYS A 71 12.19 -12.99 0.89
CA LYS A 71 11.54 -13.73 -0.20
C LYS A 71 10.57 -12.89 -1.05
N HIS A 72 10.46 -11.59 -0.80
CA HIS A 72 9.53 -10.70 -1.50
C HIS A 72 10.27 -9.60 -2.24
N ALA A 73 9.70 -9.19 -3.38
CA ALA A 73 10.24 -8.11 -4.18
C ALA A 73 9.98 -6.76 -3.50
N TRP A 74 11.06 -6.04 -3.21
CA TRP A 74 11.03 -4.69 -2.65
C TRP A 74 11.80 -3.74 -3.58
N PRO A 75 11.17 -3.31 -4.69
CA PRO A 75 11.80 -2.49 -5.72
C PRO A 75 12.34 -1.19 -5.14
N GLU A 76 13.38 -0.63 -5.77
CA GLU A 76 13.83 0.72 -5.41
C GLU A 76 12.81 1.76 -5.89
N ASP A 77 12.33 1.58 -7.11
CA ASP A 77 11.29 2.41 -7.73
C ASP A 77 9.92 1.72 -7.61
N PRO A 78 9.09 2.11 -6.63
CA PRO A 78 7.77 1.50 -6.45
C PRO A 78 6.80 1.86 -7.57
N LEU A 79 7.06 2.94 -8.32
CA LEU A 79 6.19 3.44 -9.39
C LEU A 79 6.38 2.71 -10.72
N THR A 80 7.52 2.04 -10.93
CA THR A 80 7.79 1.25 -12.15
C THR A 80 7.60 -0.24 -11.91
N ALA A 81 7.52 -0.65 -10.65
CA ALA A 81 7.38 -2.05 -10.29
C ALA A 81 5.99 -2.60 -10.58
N THR A 82 5.95 -3.84 -11.06
CA THR A 82 4.70 -4.58 -11.25
C THR A 82 4.26 -5.21 -9.93
N PRO A 83 2.99 -5.03 -9.51
CA PRO A 83 2.48 -5.70 -8.32
C PRO A 83 2.51 -7.23 -8.54
N PRO A 84 2.94 -8.01 -7.54
CA PRO A 84 2.94 -9.46 -7.65
C PRO A 84 1.50 -9.96 -7.78
N ALA A 85 1.31 -11.06 -8.52
CA ALA A 85 0.00 -11.62 -8.76
C ALA A 85 -0.81 -11.72 -7.45
N PRO A 86 -2.08 -11.28 -7.44
CA PRO A 86 -2.92 -11.42 -6.27
C PRO A 86 -2.89 -12.89 -5.85
N ARG A 87 -2.59 -13.17 -4.58
CA ARG A 87 -2.63 -14.55 -4.10
C ARG A 87 -4.06 -15.01 -4.32
N GLY A 88 -4.21 -16.02 -5.18
CA GLY A 88 -5.52 -16.51 -5.61
C GLY A 88 -6.44 -16.64 -4.42
N ARG A 89 -7.63 -16.06 -4.55
CA ARG A 89 -8.70 -16.12 -3.54
C ARG A 89 -8.88 -17.60 -3.20
N ARG A 90 -8.40 -18.06 -2.04
CA ARG A 90 -8.78 -19.38 -1.52
C ARG A 90 -10.29 -19.27 -1.30
N ARG A 91 -11.04 -19.87 -2.22
CA ARG A 91 -12.49 -20.05 -2.16
C ARG A 91 -12.84 -20.85 -0.91
#